data_AF-A5YJ80-F1
#
_entry.id   AF-A5YJ80-F1
#
_cell.length_a   1.000
_cell.length_b   1.000
_cell.length_c   1.000
_cell.angle_alpha   90.00
_cell.angle_beta   90.00
_cell.angle_gamma   90.00
#
_symmetry.space_group_name_H-M   'P 1'
#
loop_
_entity.id
_entity.type
_entity.pdbx_description
1 polymer ?
#
loop_
_entity_poly.entity_id
_entity_poly.type
_entity_poly.pdbx_seq_one_letter_code
_entity_poly.pdbx_strand_id
1 'polypeptide(L)' 'NLRMVGKMLENVEENGHSLKNVLLHSDQGWQYTHQDYIDYLKEKQTTQSMSR' A
#
# COMPACT_ATOMS: atom_id res chain seq x y z
N ASN A 1 2.36 -4.95 -12.21
CA ASN A 1 2.22 -5.25 -10.77
C ASN A 1 2.02 -3.99 -9.94
N LEU A 2 2.92 -3.00 -9.98
CA LEU A 2 2.75 -1.72 -9.25
C LEU A 2 1.38 -1.05 -9.46
N ARG A 3 0.97 -0.85 -10.73
CA ARG A 3 -0.35 -0.28 -11.06
C ARG A 3 -1.53 -1.08 -10.48
N MET A 4 -1.40 -2.40 -10.39
CA MET A 4 -2.48 -3.24 -9.84
C MET A 4 -2.58 -3.08 -8.32
N VAL A 5 -1.45 -2.97 -7.63
CA VAL A 5 -1.42 -2.73 -6.18
C VAL A 5 -1.96 -1.33 -5.87
N GLY A 6 -1.58 -0.32 -6.64
CA GLY A 6 -2.15 1.03 -6.51
C GLY A 6 -3.68 1.02 -6.68
N LYS A 7 -4.18 0.39 -7.75
CA LYS A 7 -5.62 0.25 -7.98
C LYS A 7 -6.34 -0.54 -6.86
N MET A 8 -5.70 -1.54 -6.27
CA MET A 8 -6.26 -2.27 -5.14
C MET A 8 -6.45 -1.34 -3.93
N LEU A 9 -5.47 -0.49 -3.62
CA LEU A 9 -5.56 0.46 -2.51
C LEU A 9 -6.62 1.56 -2.78
N GLU A 10 -6.68 2.07 -4.01
CA GLU A 10 -7.76 2.99 -4.44
C GLU A 10 -9.14 2.35 -4.23
N ASN A 11 -9.32 1.10 -4.69
CA ASN A 11 -10.58 0.38 -4.51
C ASN A 11 -10.94 0.22 -3.01
N VAL A 12 -9.98 -0.01 -2.13
CA VAL A 12 -10.24 -0.12 -0.67
C VAL A 12 -10.83 1.20 -0.15
N GLU A 13 -10.25 2.33 -0.55
CA GLU A 13 -10.77 3.65 -0.18
C GLU A 13 -12.14 3.94 -0.80
N GLU A 14 -12.35 3.58 -2.08
CA GLU A 14 -13.64 3.71 -2.77
C GLU A 14 -14.77 2.88 -2.11
N ASN A 15 -14.42 1.76 -1.48
CA ASN A 15 -15.35 0.95 -0.69
C ASN A 15 -15.57 1.48 0.74
N GLY A 16 -15.08 2.69 1.04
CA GLY A 16 -15.31 3.36 2.32
C GLY A 16 -14.36 2.95 3.44
N HIS A 17 -13.30 2.18 3.15
CA HIS A 17 -12.30 1.80 4.13
C HIS A 17 -11.13 2.79 4.13
N SER A 18 -10.76 3.29 5.30
CA SER A 18 -9.59 4.17 5.41
C SER A 18 -8.30 3.36 5.45
N LEU A 19 -7.26 3.85 4.76
CA LEU A 19 -5.90 3.35 4.87
C LEU A 19 -5.11 3.99 6.03
N LYS A 20 -5.69 4.98 6.72
CA LYS A 20 -5.06 5.68 7.84
C LYS A 20 -4.91 4.77 9.04
N ASN A 21 -3.70 4.75 9.61
CA ASN A 21 -3.34 3.91 10.75
C ASN A 21 -3.55 2.39 10.49
N VAL A 22 -3.52 1.97 9.23
CA VAL A 22 -3.57 0.56 8.83
C VAL A 22 -2.15 -0.02 8.75
N LEU A 23 -2.01 -1.30 9.09
CA LEU A 23 -0.81 -2.10 8.84
C LEU A 23 -1.03 -2.96 7.59
N LEU A 24 -0.22 -2.76 6.56
CA LEU A 24 -0.18 -3.61 5.37
C LEU A 24 1.01 -4.56 5.46
N HIS A 25 0.75 -5.87 5.37
CA HIS A 25 1.79 -6.89 5.32
C HIS A 25 1.94 -7.42 3.88
N SER A 26 3.15 -7.35 3.31
CA SER A 26 3.45 -7.77 1.94
C SER A 26 4.71 -8.63 1.85
N ASP A 27 4.98 -9.20 0.67
CA ASP A 27 6.30 -9.73 0.33
C ASP A 27 7.29 -8.60 -0.01
N GLN A 28 8.55 -8.97 -0.32
CA GLN A 28 9.62 -8.05 -0.78
C GLN A 28 9.64 -7.86 -2.31
N GLY A 29 8.52 -8.12 -2.99
CA GLY A 29 8.40 -7.92 -4.42
C GLY A 29 8.55 -6.45 -4.80
N TRP A 30 9.08 -6.21 -6.01
CA TRP A 30 9.42 -4.86 -6.48
C TRP A 30 8.27 -3.86 -6.40
N GLN A 31 7.02 -4.30 -6.57
CA GLN A 31 5.84 -3.44 -6.48
C GLN A 31 5.63 -2.83 -5.09
N TYR A 32 6.06 -3.53 -4.04
CA TYR A 32 5.91 -3.11 -2.65
C TYR A 32 7.14 -2.36 -2.13
N THR A 33 8.27 -2.46 -2.83
CA THR A 33 9.50 -1.73 -2.53
C THR A 33 9.70 -0.51 -3.44
N HIS A 34 8.79 -0.24 -4.38
CA HIS A 34 8.87 0.88 -5.29
C HIS A 34 8.59 2.21 -4.58
N GLN A 35 9.32 3.27 -4.95
CA GLN A 35 9.24 4.57 -4.27
C GLN A 35 7.83 5.15 -4.28
N ASP A 36 7.15 5.17 -5.44
CA ASP A 36 5.77 5.66 -5.56
C ASP A 36 4.78 4.95 -4.62
N TYR A 37 4.95 3.63 -4.43
CA TYR A 37 4.11 2.86 -3.51
C TYR A 37 4.38 3.27 -2.07
N ILE A 38 5.66 3.35 -1.69
CA ILE A 38 6.09 3.76 -0.35
C ILE A 38 5.59 5.17 -0.03
N ASP A 39 5.70 6.11 -0.97
CA ASP A 39 5.27 7.49 -0.76
C ASP A 39 3.75 7.62 -0.69
N TYR A 40 3.02 6.86 -1.50
CA TYR A 40 1.57 6.75 -1.35
C TYR A 40 1.18 6.24 0.06
N LEU A 41 1.82 5.17 0.57
CA LEU A 41 1.53 4.68 1.92
C LEU A 41 1.84 5.73 3.01
N LYS A 42 2.93 6.49 2.86
CA LYS A 42 3.25 7.59 3.79
C LYS A 42 2.18 8.68 3.78
N GLU A 43 1.73 9.10 2.60
CA GLU A 43 0.66 10.09 2.46
C GLU A 43 -0.62 9.63 3.17
N LYS A 44 -0.94 8.34 3.06
CA LYS A 44 -2.08 7.73 3.72
C LYS A 44 -1.87 7.42 5.20
N GLN A 45 -0.70 7.69 5.76
CA GLN A 45 -0.34 7.31 7.14
C GLN A 45 -0.51 5.79 7.39
N THR A 46 -0.16 4.99 6.39
CA THR A 46 -0.21 3.52 6.40
C THR A 46 1.17 2.96 6.71
N THR A 47 1.23 2.02 7.65
CA THR A 47 2.48 1.34 7.99
C THR A 47 2.63 0.10 7.13
N GLN A 48 3.79 -0.07 6.50
CA GLN A 48 4.14 -1.29 5.79
C GLN A 48 4.97 -2.21 6.68
N SER A 49 4.66 -3.51 6.64
CA SER A 49 5.49 -4.60 7.13
C SER A 49 5.77 -5.54 5.96
N MET A 50 6.99 -6.05 5.85
CA MET A 50 7.34 -7.01 4.80
C MET A 50 7.79 -8.34 5.40
N SER A 51 7.53 -9.43 4.68
CA SER A 51 8.12 -10.74 4.99
C SER A 51 9.64 -10.71 4.73
N ARG A 52 10.35 -11.72 5.26
CA ARG A 52 11.74 -12.00 4.86
C ARG A 52 11.78 -12.70 3.51
#